data_AF-A0A965G430-F1
#
_entry.id   AF-A0A965G430-F1
#
_cell.length_a   1.000
_cell.length_b   1.000
_cell.length_c   1.000
_cell.angle_alpha   90.00
_cell.angle_beta   90.00
_cell.angle_gamma   90.00
#
_symmetry.space_group_name_H-M   'P 1'
#
loop_
_entity.id
_entity.type
_entity.pdbx_description
1 polymer ?
#
loop_
_entity_poly.entity_id
_entity_poly.type
_entity_poly.pdbx_seq_one_letter_code
_entity_poly.pdbx_strand_id
1 'polypeptide(L)'
;SPKLRYLLVAKTPPPPEDLRTLAKLLQCGTVETVHQAPKAPMTPTPWGDLYLPLEGLLDPAKETARLEKEIATAEAARSREAAKLADPGMASKAPSEKVEEWKRIEREAGEKIIRLREQLKLFTT
;
A
#
# COMPACT_ATOMS: atom_id res chain seq x y z
N SER A 1 15.68 6.08 6.84
CA SER A 1 14.85 5.45 5.81
C SER A 1 15.66 5.20 4.56
N PRO A 2 15.50 4.06 3.86
CA PRO A 2 16.11 3.90 2.55
C PRO A 2 15.59 5.02 1.64
N LYS A 3 16.49 5.76 1.01
CA LYS A 3 16.10 6.81 0.06
C LYS A 3 15.72 6.17 -1.26
N LEU A 4 14.67 6.70 -1.90
CA LEU A 4 14.23 6.27 -3.24
C LEU A 4 15.39 6.32 -4.23
N ARG A 5 15.47 5.37 -5.16
CA ARG A 5 16.42 5.40 -6.28
C ARG A 5 15.64 5.41 -7.58
N TYR A 6 16.08 6.17 -8.56
CA TYR A 6 15.51 6.15 -9.92
C TYR A 6 16.53 5.56 -10.88
N LEU A 7 16.04 4.90 -11.94
CA LEU A 7 16.88 4.34 -12.99
C LEU A 7 16.60 5.07 -14.31
N LEU A 8 17.62 5.56 -14.99
CA LEU A 8 17.51 6.25 -16.27
C LEU A 8 18.07 5.36 -17.38
N VAL A 9 17.22 4.95 -18.32
CA VAL A 9 17.64 4.29 -19.56
C VAL A 9 17.90 5.37 -20.61
N ALA A 10 19.17 5.72 -20.78
CA ALA A 10 19.62 6.79 -21.69
C ALA A 10 20.55 6.23 -22.77
N LYS A 11 20.36 6.66 -24.03
CA LYS A 11 21.31 6.36 -25.12
C LYS A 11 22.64 7.09 -24.93
N THR A 12 22.57 8.33 -24.45
CA THR A 12 23.73 9.15 -24.09
C THR A 12 23.54 9.59 -22.64
N PRO A 13 24.24 8.97 -21.67
CA PRO A 13 24.12 9.29 -20.26
C PRO A 13 24.40 10.77 -19.97
N PRO A 14 23.57 11.46 -19.17
CA PRO A 14 23.89 12.80 -18.69
C PRO A 14 25.16 12.80 -17.82
N PRO A 15 25.86 13.94 -17.71
CA PRO A 15 26.95 14.11 -16.76
C PRO A 15 26.53 13.77 -15.31
N PRO A 16 27.45 13.26 -14.48
CA PRO A 16 27.13 12.90 -13.09
C PRO A 16 26.59 14.06 -12.23
N GLU A 17 26.95 15.30 -12.55
CA GLU A 17 26.44 16.49 -11.87
C GLU A 17 24.96 16.77 -12.15
N ASP A 18 24.51 16.52 -13.37
CA ASP A 18 23.11 16.63 -13.76
C ASP A 18 22.28 15.55 -13.07
N LEU A 19 22.80 14.31 -12.99
CA LEU A 19 22.15 13.23 -12.24
C LEU A 19 22.02 13.56 -10.75
N ARG A 20 23.03 14.21 -10.14
CA ARG A 20 22.96 14.70 -8.75
C ARG A 20 21.93 15.82 -8.58
N THR A 21 21.86 16.75 -9.53
CA THR A 21 20.86 17.82 -9.53
C THR A 21 19.46 17.25 -9.66
N LEU A 22 19.25 16.32 -10.60
CA LEU A 22 17.99 15.61 -10.78
C LEU A 22 17.59 14.85 -9.53
N ALA A 23 18.52 14.16 -8.86
CA ALA A 23 18.23 13.46 -7.61
C ALA A 23 17.70 14.40 -6.51
N LYS A 24 18.24 15.62 -6.41
CA LYS A 24 17.75 16.66 -5.48
C LYS A 24 16.35 17.14 -5.86
N LEU A 25 16.09 17.38 -7.15
CA LEU A 25 14.77 17.80 -7.64
C LEU A 25 13.70 16.74 -7.38
N LEU A 26 14.04 15.47 -7.57
CA LEU A 26 13.17 14.31 -7.29
C LEU A 26 13.08 13.94 -5.80
N GLN A 27 13.82 14.64 -4.93
CA GLN A 27 13.94 14.32 -3.49
C GLN A 27 14.30 12.85 -3.21
N CYS A 28 15.15 12.28 -4.06
CA CYS A 28 15.56 10.89 -3.98
C CYS A 28 17.02 10.76 -3.51
N GLY A 29 17.47 9.52 -3.34
CA GLY A 29 18.85 9.20 -2.99
C GLY A 29 19.77 9.29 -4.20
N THR A 30 19.44 8.57 -5.27
CA THR A 30 20.24 8.50 -6.50
C THR A 30 19.37 8.42 -7.74
N VAL A 31 19.93 8.88 -8.85
CA VAL A 31 19.48 8.56 -10.22
C VAL A 31 20.64 7.84 -10.88
N GLU A 32 20.43 6.58 -11.26
CA GLU A 32 21.47 5.72 -11.84
C GLU A 32 21.15 5.42 -13.30
N THR A 33 22.15 5.52 -14.17
CA THR A 33 21.97 5.19 -15.58
C THR A 33 22.12 3.69 -15.80
N VAL A 34 21.15 3.08 -16.47
CA VAL A 34 21.14 1.63 -16.78
C VAL A 34 20.89 1.39 -18.26
N HIS A 35 21.34 0.25 -18.77
CA HIS A 35 21.21 -0.09 -20.19
C HIS A 35 19.96 -0.91 -20.50
N GLN A 36 19.39 -1.59 -19.50
CA GLN A 36 18.21 -2.42 -19.64
C GLN A 36 17.03 -1.80 -18.89
N ALA A 37 15.87 -1.79 -19.56
CA ALA A 37 14.63 -1.32 -18.97
C ALA A 37 14.15 -2.29 -17.88
N PRO A 38 13.95 -1.83 -16.63
CA PRO A 38 13.34 -2.66 -15.59
C PRO A 38 11.83 -2.77 -15.80
N LYS A 39 11.20 -3.75 -15.14
CA LYS A 39 9.74 -3.77 -14.97
C LYS A 39 9.36 -2.83 -13.83
N ALA A 40 9.17 -1.57 -14.14
CA ALA A 40 8.80 -0.54 -13.17
C ALA A 40 7.98 0.58 -13.84
N PRO A 41 7.19 1.36 -13.08
CA PRO A 41 6.60 2.59 -13.59
C PRO A 41 7.66 3.48 -14.24
N MET A 42 7.37 3.96 -15.45
CA MET A 42 8.28 4.81 -16.22
C MET A 42 7.60 6.07 -16.74
N THR A 43 8.41 7.11 -16.96
CA THR A 43 8.05 8.29 -17.73
C THR A 43 9.16 8.62 -18.73
N PRO A 44 8.83 8.96 -19.99
CA PRO A 44 9.84 9.42 -20.95
C PRO A 44 10.38 10.80 -20.54
N THR A 45 11.65 11.05 -20.82
CA THR A 45 12.33 12.34 -20.61
C THR A 45 13.24 12.65 -21.81
N PRO A 46 13.69 13.90 -21.99
CA PRO A 46 14.66 14.24 -23.05
C PRO A 46 15.98 13.45 -22.99
N TRP A 47 16.36 12.93 -21.82
CA TRP A 47 17.57 12.11 -21.65
C TRP A 47 17.33 10.61 -21.88
N GLY A 48 16.08 10.17 -21.95
CA GLY A 48 15.69 8.77 -22.03
C GLY A 48 14.55 8.43 -21.08
N ASP A 49 14.32 7.14 -20.83
CA ASP A 49 13.21 6.67 -20.02
C ASP A 49 13.61 6.60 -18.55
N LEU A 50 12.89 7.34 -17.68
CA LEU A 50 13.13 7.37 -16.25
C LEU A 50 12.16 6.41 -15.54
N TYR A 51 12.72 5.46 -14.81
CA TYR A 51 12.00 4.42 -14.07
C TYR A 51 12.07 4.68 -12.58
N LEU A 52 10.98 4.34 -11.88
CA LEU A 52 10.89 4.31 -10.43
C LEU A 52 10.81 2.84 -9.96
N PRO A 53 11.93 2.18 -9.66
CA PRO A 53 11.92 0.84 -9.09
C PRO A 53 11.36 0.91 -7.68
N LEU A 54 10.23 0.24 -7.47
CA LEU A 54 9.61 0.11 -6.17
C LEU A 54 10.19 -1.07 -5.36
N GLU A 55 10.93 -1.95 -6.03
CA GLU A 55 11.63 -3.10 -5.43
C GLU A 55 12.68 -2.62 -4.41
N GLY A 56 12.56 -3.08 -3.16
CA GLY A 56 13.52 -2.82 -2.08
C GLY A 56 13.25 -1.56 -1.22
N LEU A 57 12.24 -0.76 -1.54
CA LEU A 57 11.78 0.37 -0.70
C LEU A 57 10.58 0.02 0.18
N LEU A 58 9.74 -0.89 -0.30
CA LEU A 58 8.70 -1.57 0.44
C LEU A 58 8.99 -3.06 0.28
N ASP A 59 9.14 -3.80 1.38
CA ASP A 59 9.20 -5.26 1.33
C ASP A 59 7.76 -5.75 1.06
N PRO A 60 7.43 -6.21 -0.17
CA PRO A 60 6.05 -6.52 -0.50
C PRO A 60 5.54 -7.72 0.30
N ALA A 61 6.42 -8.64 0.68
CA ALA A 61 6.06 -9.78 1.53
C ALA A 61 5.73 -9.31 2.96
N LYS A 62 6.54 -8.41 3.52
CA LYS A 62 6.26 -7.79 4.82
C LYS A 62 5.00 -6.94 4.80
N GLU A 63 4.78 -6.18 3.73
CA GLU A 63 3.59 -5.33 3.62
C GLU A 63 2.32 -6.17 3.41
N THR A 64 2.40 -7.22 2.61
CA THR A 64 1.34 -8.24 2.47
C THR A 64 1.01 -8.86 3.82
N ALA A 65 2.03 -9.32 4.56
CA ALA A 65 1.82 -9.92 5.88
C ALA A 65 1.21 -8.95 6.90
N ARG A 66 1.57 -7.66 6.84
CA ARG A 66 0.95 -6.60 7.67
C ARG A 66 -0.53 -6.43 7.32
N LEU A 67 -0.84 -6.29 6.04
CA LEU A 67 -2.20 -6.09 5.54
C LEU A 67 -3.09 -7.30 5.86
N GLU A 68 -2.60 -8.52 5.65
CA GLU A 68 -3.30 -9.76 6.00
C GLU A 68 -3.60 -9.83 7.50
N LYS A 69 -2.64 -9.47 8.36
CA LYS A 69 -2.85 -9.41 9.81
C LYS A 69 -3.91 -8.38 10.22
N GLU A 70 -3.91 -7.22 9.58
CA GLU A 70 -4.92 -6.18 9.83
C GLU A 70 -6.31 -6.60 9.35
N ILE A 71 -6.40 -7.26 8.19
CA ILE A 71 -7.64 -7.85 7.67
C ILE A 71 -8.16 -8.89 8.65
N ALA A 72 -7.32 -9.84 9.09
CA ALA A 72 -7.72 -10.89 10.04
C ALA A 72 -8.23 -10.31 11.36
N THR A 73 -7.59 -9.24 11.85
CA THR A 73 -8.03 -8.53 13.07
C THR A 73 -9.39 -7.86 12.87
N ALA A 74 -9.60 -7.20 11.73
CA ALA A 74 -10.88 -6.56 11.41
C ALA A 74 -11.99 -7.59 11.17
N GLU A 75 -11.70 -8.72 10.54
CA GLU A 75 -12.63 -9.84 10.34
C GLU A 75 -13.05 -10.46 11.68
N ALA A 76 -12.10 -10.66 12.60
CA ALA A 76 -12.41 -11.14 13.94
C ALA A 76 -13.31 -10.17 14.72
N ALA A 77 -13.05 -8.86 14.63
CA ALA A 77 -13.89 -7.85 15.25
C ALA A 77 -15.31 -7.87 14.64
N ARG A 78 -15.40 -7.88 13.30
CA ARG A 78 -16.68 -7.96 12.59
C ARG A 78 -17.47 -9.21 12.96
N SER A 79 -16.82 -10.37 12.98
CA SER A 79 -17.45 -11.65 13.32
C SER A 79 -18.00 -11.66 14.74
N ARG A 80 -17.29 -11.08 15.71
CA ARG A 80 -17.76 -10.96 17.10
C ARG A 80 -19.03 -10.14 17.20
N GLU A 81 -19.07 -8.97 16.56
CA GLU A 81 -20.26 -8.11 16.63
C GLU A 81 -21.43 -8.68 15.83
N ALA A 82 -21.16 -9.27 14.65
CA ALA A 82 -22.17 -9.99 13.87
C ALA A 82 -22.79 -11.16 14.65
N ALA A 83 -22.01 -11.89 15.44
CA ALA A 83 -22.51 -12.97 16.28
C ALA A 83 -23.47 -12.46 17.38
N LYS A 84 -23.16 -11.31 18.01
CA LYS A 84 -24.05 -10.70 19.01
C LYS A 84 -25.36 -10.21 18.39
N LEU A 85 -25.31 -9.69 17.17
CA LEU A 85 -26.48 -9.25 16.41
C LEU A 85 -27.33 -10.41 15.90
N ALA A 86 -26.70 -11.53 15.55
CA ALA A 86 -27.37 -12.74 15.08
C ALA A 86 -28.01 -13.56 16.20
N ASP A 87 -27.54 -13.44 17.44
CA ASP A 87 -28.16 -14.09 18.61
C ASP A 87 -29.41 -13.30 19.07
N PRO A 88 -30.63 -13.83 18.84
CA PRO A 88 -31.86 -13.15 19.21
C PRO A 88 -31.98 -12.94 20.73
N GLY A 89 -31.38 -13.83 21.53
CA GLY A 89 -31.41 -13.73 23.00
C GLY A 89 -30.53 -12.60 23.52
N MET A 90 -29.46 -12.27 22.81
CA MET A 90 -28.58 -11.15 23.15
C MET A 90 -29.09 -9.84 22.56
N ALA A 91 -29.51 -9.84 21.30
CA ALA A 91 -30.04 -8.66 20.61
C ALA A 91 -31.35 -8.15 21.22
N SER A 92 -32.23 -9.02 21.70
CA SER A 92 -33.51 -8.63 22.32
C SER A 92 -33.38 -8.12 23.76
N LYS A 93 -32.32 -8.52 24.47
CA LYS A 93 -32.08 -8.14 25.88
C LYS A 93 -31.10 -6.98 26.03
N ALA A 94 -30.35 -6.65 24.99
CA ALA A 94 -29.40 -5.55 25.01
C ALA A 94 -30.13 -4.20 24.88
N PRO A 95 -29.67 -3.15 25.59
CA PRO A 95 -30.14 -1.79 25.37
C PRO A 95 -29.96 -1.37 23.90
N SER A 96 -30.86 -0.52 23.39
CA SER A 96 -30.81 -0.01 22.01
C SER A 96 -29.45 0.61 21.67
N GLU A 97 -28.86 1.36 22.60
CA GLU A 97 -27.53 1.95 22.45
C GLU A 97 -26.44 0.89 22.18
N LYS A 98 -26.52 -0.27 22.83
CA LYS A 98 -25.56 -1.37 22.64
C LYS A 98 -25.76 -2.06 21.30
N VAL A 99 -27.01 -2.26 20.87
CA VAL A 99 -27.32 -2.85 19.57
C VAL A 99 -26.83 -1.94 18.43
N GLU A 100 -27.04 -0.63 18.54
CA GLU A 100 -26.55 0.33 17.55
C GLU A 100 -25.02 0.45 17.57
N GLU A 101 -24.38 0.35 18.73
CA GLU A 101 -22.92 0.27 18.84
C GLU A 101 -22.37 -0.96 18.10
N TRP A 102 -22.97 -2.14 18.28
CA TRP A 102 -22.54 -3.37 17.58
C TRP A 102 -22.72 -3.26 16.07
N LYS A 103 -23.85 -2.74 15.58
CA LYS A 103 -24.09 -2.50 14.15
C LYS A 103 -23.08 -1.53 13.56
N ARG A 104 -22.76 -0.45 14.29
CA ARG A 104 -21.76 0.52 13.86
C ARG A 104 -20.39 -0.13 13.71
N ILE A 105 -19.95 -0.88 14.73
CA ILE A 105 -18.64 -1.56 14.71
C ILE A 105 -18.60 -2.60 13.59
N GLU A 106 -19.67 -3.38 13.37
CA GLU A 106 -19.74 -4.36 12.28
C GLU A 106 -19.57 -3.68 10.91
N ARG A 107 -20.27 -2.57 10.69
CA ARG A 107 -20.20 -1.79 9.44
C ARG A 107 -18.82 -1.19 9.22
N GLU A 108 -18.27 -0.50 10.22
CA GLU A 108 -16.95 0.13 10.15
C GLU A 108 -15.85 -0.91 9.91
N ALA A 109 -15.92 -2.06 10.59
CA ALA A 109 -15.01 -3.17 10.35
C ALA A 109 -15.15 -3.71 8.91
N GLY A 110 -16.38 -3.80 8.40
CA GLY A 110 -16.66 -4.19 7.01
C GLY A 110 -16.05 -3.25 5.98
N GLU A 111 -16.28 -1.95 6.11
CA GLU A 111 -15.69 -0.91 5.25
C GLU A 111 -14.17 -0.95 5.29
N LYS A 112 -13.59 -1.15 6.49
CA LYS A 112 -12.13 -1.28 6.67
C LYS A 112 -11.57 -2.51 5.94
N ILE A 113 -12.23 -3.66 6.02
CA ILE A 113 -11.80 -4.88 5.33
C ILE A 113 -11.77 -4.67 3.81
N ILE A 114 -12.79 -4.03 3.24
CA ILE A 114 -12.85 -3.74 1.80
C ILE A 114 -11.63 -2.90 1.38
N ARG A 115 -11.38 -1.79 2.09
CA ARG A 115 -10.25 -0.91 1.80
C ARG A 115 -8.89 -1.62 1.92
N LEU A 116 -8.70 -2.43 2.96
CA LEU A 116 -7.46 -3.17 3.15
C LEU A 116 -7.24 -4.23 2.06
N ARG A 117 -8.31 -4.90 1.61
CA ARG A 117 -8.24 -5.88 0.50
C ARG A 117 -7.94 -5.19 -0.84
N GLU A 118 -8.44 -3.99 -1.08
CA GLU A 118 -8.07 -3.20 -2.26
C GLU A 118 -6.59 -2.82 -2.24
N GLN A 119 -6.08 -2.38 -1.09
CA GLN A 119 -4.65 -2.11 -0.92
C GLN A 119 -3.80 -3.35 -1.15
N LEU A 120 -4.23 -4.51 -0.64
CA LEU A 120 -3.52 -5.78 -0.82
C LEU A 120 -3.35 -6.14 -2.30
N LYS A 121 -4.38 -5.93 -3.14
CA LYS A 121 -4.31 -6.20 -4.59
C LYS A 121 -3.20 -5.44 -5.30
N LEU A 122 -2.81 -4.26 -4.79
CA LEU A 122 -1.71 -3.46 -5.36
C LEU A 122 -0.34 -4.12 -5.16
N PHE A 123 -0.22 -5.08 -4.23
CA PHE A 123 1.03 -5.76 -3.89
C PHE A 123 1.11 -7.21 -4.40
N THR A 124 -0.02 -7.78 -4.85
CA THR A 124 -0.11 -9.18 -5.32
C THR A 124 -0.30 -9.32 -6.84
N THR A 125 -0.19 -8.22 -7.60
CA THR A 125 -0.26 -8.20 -9.08
C THR A 125 1.14 -8.12 -9.68
#